data_AF-A0A534ZRR5-F1
#
_entry.id   AF-A0A534ZRR5-F1
#
_cell.length_a   1.000
_cell.length_b   1.000
_cell.length_c   1.000
_cell.angle_alpha   90.00
_cell.angle_beta   90.00
_cell.angle_gamma   90.00
#
_symmetry.space_group_name_H-M   'P 1'
#
loop_
_entity.id
_entity.type
_entity.pdbx_description
1 polymer ?
#
loop_
_entity_poly.entity_id
_entity_poly.type
_entity_poly.pdbx_seq_one_letter_code
_entity_poly.pdbx_strand_id
1 'polypeptide(L)'
;MNTAECARRLSDMVKDFEDLDTKHNLVVDCERRGDQLTTEILQRLDSTFVTPFDREDIHALAEELDDVVDDMLAVSDLLRLLSIEAILPELEEQADLLVQMGDQTVGLMGRLQSMRGTGPFLKAIDQLETEGDAVYHRSLGRLFSGEYEALEVLKWKDIVQAMEAALNTVENISDVVESIVLKHA
;
A
#
# COMPACT_ATOMS: atom_id res chain seq x y z
N MET A 1 3.59 -8.97 -8.85
CA MET A 1 3.53 -7.50 -8.96
C MET A 1 4.29 -6.93 -7.77
N ASN A 2 5.04 -5.84 -7.95
CA ASN A 2 5.92 -5.27 -6.91
C ASN A 2 5.16 -4.96 -5.61
N THR A 3 4.06 -4.21 -5.70
CA THR A 3 3.17 -3.82 -4.58
C THR A 3 2.78 -5.01 -3.68
N ALA A 4 2.25 -6.08 -4.26
CA ALA A 4 1.81 -7.26 -3.50
C ALA A 4 2.97 -8.06 -2.89
N GLU A 5 4.18 -7.99 -3.48
CA GLU A 5 5.37 -8.55 -2.86
C GLU A 5 5.82 -7.68 -1.67
N CYS A 6 5.88 -6.36 -1.86
CA CYS A 6 6.25 -5.41 -0.81
C CYS A 6 5.35 -5.54 0.42
N ALA A 7 4.02 -5.61 0.21
CA ALA A 7 3.05 -5.81 1.28
C ALA A 7 3.33 -7.07 2.10
N ARG A 8 3.72 -8.17 1.44
CA ARG A 8 4.10 -9.42 2.13
C ARG A 8 5.42 -9.28 2.90
N ARG A 9 6.39 -8.53 2.39
CA ARG A 9 7.65 -8.26 3.11
C ARG A 9 7.40 -7.41 4.36
N LEU A 10 6.59 -6.37 4.24
CA LEU A 10 6.19 -5.55 5.37
C LEU A 10 5.38 -6.35 6.40
N SER A 11 4.43 -7.17 5.94
CA SER A 11 3.65 -8.05 6.81
C SER A 11 4.54 -9.06 7.56
N ASP A 12 5.55 -9.63 6.90
CA ASP A 12 6.54 -10.49 7.56
C ASP A 12 7.35 -9.74 8.62
N MET A 13 7.70 -8.48 8.38
CA MET A 13 8.38 -7.62 9.36
C MET A 13 7.49 -7.29 10.57
N VAL A 14 6.19 -7.07 10.34
CA VAL A 14 5.23 -6.79 11.41
C VAL A 14 4.95 -8.04 12.24
N LYS A 15 4.71 -9.20 11.59
CA LYS A 15 4.26 -10.42 12.28
C LYS A 15 5.39 -11.20 12.93
N ASP A 16 6.58 -11.15 12.34
CA ASP A 16 7.78 -11.73 12.91
C ASP A 16 8.77 -10.58 13.14
N PHE A 17 8.61 -9.96 14.30
CA PHE A 17 9.29 -8.71 14.70
C PHE A 17 10.74 -8.94 15.14
N GLU A 18 11.44 -9.81 14.41
CA GLU A 18 12.86 -10.13 14.55
C GLU A 18 13.63 -9.73 13.28
N ASP A 19 14.96 -9.61 13.38
CA ASP A 19 15.84 -9.29 12.24
C ASP A 19 15.39 -8.07 11.40
N LEU A 20 14.88 -7.03 12.07
CA LEU A 20 14.26 -5.85 11.45
C LEU A 20 15.13 -5.20 10.36
N ASP A 21 16.44 -5.12 10.54
CA ASP A 21 17.35 -4.57 9.53
C ASP A 21 17.33 -5.40 8.23
N THR A 22 17.29 -6.72 8.33
CA THR A 22 17.23 -7.62 7.17
C THR A 22 15.89 -7.46 6.46
N LYS A 23 14.78 -7.44 7.21
CA LYS A 23 13.43 -7.34 6.63
C LYS A 23 13.16 -5.96 6.03
N HIS A 24 13.61 -4.90 6.70
CA HIS A 24 13.59 -3.54 6.16
C HIS A 24 14.35 -3.45 4.83
N ASN A 25 15.54 -4.05 4.72
CA ASN A 25 16.27 -4.06 3.45
C ASN A 25 15.51 -4.78 2.31
N LEU A 26 14.68 -5.79 2.62
CA LEU A 26 13.82 -6.42 1.63
C LEU A 26 12.67 -5.51 1.17
N VAL A 27 12.18 -4.62 2.02
CA VAL A 27 11.21 -3.57 1.67
C VAL A 27 11.90 -2.48 0.82
N VAL A 28 13.11 -2.06 1.19
CA VAL A 28 13.94 -1.13 0.38
C VAL A 28 14.19 -1.69 -1.03
N ASP A 29 14.46 -2.99 -1.16
CA ASP A 29 14.64 -3.61 -2.48
C ASP A 29 13.33 -3.60 -3.30
N CYS A 30 12.17 -3.61 -2.66
CA CYS A 30 10.88 -3.45 -3.34
C CYS A 30 10.66 -2.01 -3.81
N GLU A 31 10.97 -1.00 -2.98
CA GLU A 31 10.89 0.42 -3.35
C GLU A 31 11.80 0.73 -4.54
N ARG A 32 13.08 0.39 -4.47
CA ARG A 32 14.02 0.58 -5.60
C ARG A 32 13.56 -0.05 -6.90
N ARG A 33 12.85 -1.18 -6.81
CA ARG A 33 12.28 -1.85 -7.98
C ARG A 33 11.03 -1.13 -8.48
N GLY A 34 10.22 -0.55 -7.59
CA GLY A 34 9.10 0.34 -7.92
C GLY A 34 9.59 1.52 -8.76
N ASP A 35 10.50 2.31 -8.18
CA ASP A 35 11.18 3.44 -8.81
C ASP A 35 11.66 3.13 -10.24
N GLN A 36 12.35 1.99 -10.40
CA GLN A 36 12.87 1.54 -11.68
C GLN A 36 11.75 1.25 -12.68
N LEU A 37 10.70 0.57 -12.25
CA LEU A 37 9.54 0.26 -13.10
C LEU A 37 8.79 1.54 -13.49
N THR A 38 8.57 2.45 -12.56
CA THR A 38 7.93 3.76 -12.77
C THR A 38 8.73 4.55 -13.79
N THR A 39 10.04 4.69 -13.60
CA THR A 39 10.95 5.33 -14.55
C THR A 39 10.87 4.69 -15.94
N GLU A 40 10.89 3.36 -16.04
CA GLU A 40 10.77 2.65 -17.31
C GLU A 40 9.42 2.91 -18.00
N ILE A 41 8.32 2.92 -17.25
CA ILE A 41 6.98 3.20 -17.77
C ILE A 41 6.95 4.61 -18.37
N LEU A 42 7.41 5.62 -17.62
CA LEU A 42 7.39 7.01 -18.06
C LEU A 42 8.27 7.24 -19.30
N GLN A 43 9.47 6.65 -19.34
CA GLN A 43 10.34 6.73 -20.52
C GLN A 43 9.73 6.08 -21.77
N ARG A 44 9.07 4.92 -21.60
CA ARG A 44 8.34 4.26 -22.69
C ARG A 44 7.15 5.07 -23.13
N LEU A 45 6.44 5.67 -22.18
CA LEU A 45 5.31 6.53 -22.45
C LEU A 45 5.76 7.69 -23.35
N ASP A 46 6.80 8.42 -22.98
CA ASP A 46 7.36 9.56 -23.75
C ASP A 46 7.81 9.21 -25.16
N SER A 47 8.32 8.00 -25.38
CA SER A 47 8.78 7.53 -26.69
C SER A 47 7.69 6.83 -27.52
N THR A 48 6.50 6.60 -26.95
CA THR A 48 5.40 5.90 -27.63
C THR A 48 4.37 6.87 -28.17
N PHE A 49 4.12 6.83 -29.48
CA PHE A 49 3.15 7.73 -30.14
C PHE A 49 1.69 7.30 -29.94
N VAL A 50 1.42 6.00 -29.85
CA VAL A 50 0.06 5.45 -29.70
C VAL A 50 -0.01 4.64 -28.41
N THR A 51 -0.85 5.06 -27.47
CA THR A 51 -1.09 4.39 -26.19
C THR A 51 -2.43 3.62 -26.21
N PRO A 52 -2.58 2.56 -25.40
CA PRO A 52 -3.82 1.76 -25.36
C PRO A 52 -5.00 2.49 -24.70
N PHE A 53 -4.71 3.49 -23.86
CA PHE A 53 -5.64 4.42 -23.24
C PHE A 53 -4.91 5.74 -22.96
N ASP A 54 -5.56 6.67 -22.28
CA ASP A 54 -5.05 8.02 -22.07
C ASP A 54 -3.69 8.01 -21.36
N ARG A 55 -2.76 8.81 -21.88
CA ARG A 55 -1.39 8.92 -21.37
C ARG A 55 -1.35 9.35 -19.91
N GLU A 56 -2.20 10.31 -19.56
CA GLU A 56 -2.32 10.87 -18.22
C GLU A 56 -2.75 9.79 -17.22
N ASP A 57 -3.61 8.87 -17.65
CA ASP A 57 -4.04 7.74 -16.81
C ASP A 57 -2.94 6.69 -16.61
N ILE A 58 -2.11 6.43 -17.64
CA ILE A 58 -0.94 5.55 -17.50
C ILE A 58 0.05 6.16 -16.51
N HIS A 59 0.25 7.47 -16.58
CA HIS A 59 1.14 8.20 -15.67
C HIS A 59 0.64 8.12 -14.23
N ALA A 60 -0.62 8.52 -13.99
CA ALA A 60 -1.23 8.49 -12.66
C ALA A 60 -1.20 7.07 -12.07
N LEU A 61 -1.51 6.04 -12.87
CA LEU A 61 -1.45 4.67 -12.38
C LEU A 61 -0.03 4.20 -12.04
N ALA A 62 0.98 4.67 -12.77
CA ALA A 62 2.37 4.36 -12.47
C ALA A 62 2.82 5.04 -11.17
N GLU A 63 2.44 6.30 -10.96
CA GLU A 63 2.72 7.06 -9.72
C GLU A 63 2.06 6.39 -8.50
N GLU A 64 0.76 6.10 -8.53
CA GLU A 64 0.09 5.50 -7.37
C GLU A 64 0.64 4.08 -7.03
N LEU A 65 1.10 3.33 -8.05
CA LEU A 65 1.77 2.04 -7.83
C LEU A 65 3.16 2.17 -7.20
N ASP A 66 3.80 3.33 -7.35
CA ASP A 66 5.08 3.71 -6.74
C ASP A 66 4.85 4.20 -5.32
N ASP A 67 3.95 5.17 -5.16
CA ASP A 67 3.59 5.83 -3.90
C ASP A 67 3.20 4.80 -2.82
N VAL A 68 2.44 3.76 -3.18
CA VAL A 68 2.06 2.72 -2.22
C VAL A 68 3.26 1.94 -1.69
N VAL A 69 4.31 1.75 -2.50
CA VAL A 69 5.52 1.04 -2.10
C VAL A 69 6.39 1.95 -1.23
N ASP A 70 6.40 3.25 -1.51
CA ASP A 70 7.04 4.27 -0.68
C ASP A 70 6.38 4.38 0.69
N ASP A 71 5.05 4.35 0.75
CA ASP A 71 4.31 4.33 2.01
C ASP A 71 4.67 3.08 2.84
N MET A 72 4.78 1.90 2.20
CA MET A 72 5.24 0.68 2.88
C MET A 72 6.68 0.79 3.39
N LEU A 73 7.56 1.44 2.63
CA LEU A 73 8.93 1.72 3.08
C LEU A 73 8.91 2.64 4.32
N ALA A 74 8.09 3.69 4.32
CA ALA A 74 7.94 4.60 5.44
C ALA A 74 7.49 3.88 6.71
N VAL A 75 6.54 2.94 6.62
CA VAL A 75 6.15 2.08 7.75
C VAL A 75 7.35 1.28 8.26
N SER A 76 8.10 0.63 7.36
CA SER A 76 9.26 -0.18 7.75
C SER A 76 10.36 0.65 8.42
N ASP A 77 10.58 1.89 7.97
CA ASP A 77 11.53 2.81 8.58
C ASP A 77 11.09 3.19 9.99
N LEU A 78 9.81 3.53 10.18
CA LEU A 78 9.29 3.85 11.51
C LEU A 78 9.40 2.67 12.46
N LEU A 79 9.07 1.45 12.03
CA LEU A 79 9.22 0.24 12.84
C LEU A 79 10.67 -0.01 13.27
N ARG A 80 11.64 0.26 12.38
CA ARG A 80 13.07 0.09 12.65
C ARG A 80 13.63 1.20 13.54
N LEU A 81 13.19 2.45 13.35
CA LEU A 81 13.71 3.63 14.04
C LEU A 81 13.11 3.83 15.42
N LEU A 82 11.80 3.60 15.56
CA LEU A 82 11.05 3.91 16.77
C LEU A 82 11.05 2.72 17.71
N SER A 83 12.21 2.33 18.26
CA SER A 83 12.40 1.21 19.21
C SER A 83 11.12 0.85 20.00
N ILE A 84 10.40 -0.15 19.49
CA ILE A 84 9.10 -0.64 19.97
C ILE A 84 9.31 -2.03 20.56
N GLU A 85 8.66 -2.32 21.68
CA GLU A 85 8.88 -3.57 22.43
C GLU A 85 7.98 -4.71 21.94
N ALA A 86 6.75 -4.39 21.53
CA ALA A 86 5.78 -5.37 21.07
C ALA A 86 4.81 -4.72 20.09
N ILE A 87 4.47 -5.42 19.01
CA ILE A 87 3.54 -4.95 17.98
C ILE A 87 2.12 -4.81 18.53
N LEU A 88 1.41 -3.76 18.09
CA LEU A 88 -0.02 -3.63 18.34
C LEU A 88 -0.79 -4.66 17.51
N PRO A 89 -1.73 -5.42 18.11
CA PRO A 89 -2.60 -6.35 17.38
C PRO A 89 -3.28 -5.71 16.16
N GLU A 90 -3.71 -4.45 16.30
CA GLU A 90 -4.37 -3.70 15.24
C GLU A 90 -3.42 -3.43 14.04
N LEU A 91 -2.11 -3.34 14.26
CA LEU A 91 -1.14 -3.20 13.17
C LEU A 91 -0.95 -4.52 12.40
N GLU A 92 -0.99 -5.68 13.09
CA GLU A 92 -1.00 -6.98 12.42
C GLU A 92 -2.25 -7.14 11.55
N GLU A 93 -3.41 -6.69 12.04
CA GLU A 93 -4.66 -6.65 11.28
C GLU A 93 -4.52 -5.75 10.03
N GLN A 94 -3.99 -4.53 10.17
CA GLN A 94 -3.75 -3.64 9.01
C GLN A 94 -2.76 -4.26 8.01
N ALA A 95 -1.70 -4.95 8.48
CA ALA A 95 -0.75 -5.62 7.60
C ALA A 95 -1.39 -6.79 6.82
N ASP A 96 -2.33 -7.51 7.42
CA ASP A 96 -3.11 -8.54 6.72
C ASP A 96 -4.06 -7.97 5.67
N LEU A 97 -4.70 -6.84 5.97
CA LEU A 97 -5.54 -6.13 5.01
C LEU A 97 -4.70 -5.62 3.84
N LEU A 98 -3.52 -5.05 4.09
CA LEU A 98 -2.62 -4.56 3.05
C LEU A 98 -2.17 -5.67 2.09
N VAL A 99 -1.86 -6.87 2.61
CA VAL A 99 -1.53 -8.02 1.76
C VAL A 99 -2.73 -8.43 0.90
N GLN A 100 -3.93 -8.47 1.46
CA GLN A 100 -5.15 -8.82 0.73
C GLN A 100 -5.47 -7.79 -0.36
N MET A 101 -5.36 -6.49 -0.05
CA MET A 101 -5.55 -5.40 -1.01
C MET A 101 -4.52 -5.48 -2.12
N GLY A 102 -3.24 -5.70 -1.79
CA GLY A 102 -2.18 -5.94 -2.78
C GLY A 102 -2.50 -7.08 -3.74
N ASP A 103 -3.08 -8.19 -3.25
CA ASP A 103 -3.52 -9.30 -4.09
C ASP A 103 -4.72 -8.96 -4.98
N GLN A 104 -5.69 -8.18 -4.48
CA GLN A 104 -6.76 -7.65 -5.32
C GLN A 104 -6.22 -6.74 -6.43
N THR A 105 -5.24 -5.89 -6.12
CA THR A 105 -4.58 -5.02 -7.10
C THR A 105 -3.90 -5.83 -8.21
N VAL A 106 -3.27 -6.98 -7.89
CA VAL A 106 -2.75 -7.89 -8.94
C VAL A 106 -3.86 -8.34 -9.89
N GLY A 107 -5.00 -8.74 -9.32
CA GLY A 107 -6.17 -9.14 -10.09
C GLY A 107 -6.72 -8.01 -10.96
N LEU A 108 -6.82 -6.81 -10.40
CA LEU A 108 -7.29 -5.60 -11.06
C LEU A 108 -6.39 -5.21 -12.25
N MET A 109 -5.07 -5.15 -12.02
CA MET A 109 -4.08 -4.86 -13.06
C MET A 109 -4.12 -5.91 -14.19
N GLY A 110 -4.39 -7.17 -13.85
CA GLY A 110 -4.60 -8.26 -14.83
C GLY A 110 -5.85 -8.13 -15.70
N ARG A 111 -6.70 -7.13 -15.47
CA ARG A 111 -7.90 -6.82 -16.28
C ARG A 111 -7.77 -5.55 -17.10
N LEU A 112 -6.76 -4.73 -16.84
CA LEU A 112 -6.62 -3.39 -17.41
C LEU A 112 -6.60 -3.38 -18.95
N GLN A 113 -5.98 -4.37 -19.59
CA GLN A 113 -5.98 -4.48 -21.06
C GLN A 113 -7.38 -4.65 -21.67
N SER A 114 -8.26 -5.37 -20.97
CA SER A 114 -9.62 -5.64 -21.44
C SER A 114 -10.66 -4.65 -20.91
N MET A 115 -10.32 -3.96 -19.81
CA MET A 115 -11.22 -3.08 -19.03
C MET A 115 -12.55 -3.77 -18.64
N ARG A 116 -12.53 -5.10 -18.54
CA ARG A 116 -13.72 -5.92 -18.24
C ARG A 116 -13.48 -6.77 -17.02
N GLY A 117 -14.53 -6.95 -16.22
CA GLY A 117 -14.46 -7.77 -15.01
C GLY A 117 -13.58 -7.17 -13.91
N THR A 118 -13.41 -5.84 -13.90
CA THR A 118 -12.72 -5.08 -12.84
C THR A 118 -13.60 -4.93 -11.59
N GLY A 119 -14.92 -4.81 -11.77
CA GLY A 119 -15.89 -4.55 -10.69
C GLY A 119 -15.76 -5.42 -9.44
N PRO A 120 -15.56 -6.75 -9.53
CA PRO A 120 -15.34 -7.57 -8.34
C PRO A 120 -14.09 -7.21 -7.54
N PHE A 121 -13.01 -6.80 -8.20
CA PHE A 121 -11.75 -6.39 -7.54
C PHE A 121 -11.88 -5.00 -6.93
N LEU A 122 -12.48 -4.04 -7.66
CA LEU A 122 -12.76 -2.69 -7.15
C LEU A 122 -13.59 -2.76 -5.86
N LYS A 123 -14.70 -3.52 -5.90
CA LYS A 123 -15.55 -3.72 -4.72
C LYS A 123 -14.81 -4.41 -3.55
N ALA A 124 -13.89 -5.33 -3.85
CA ALA A 124 -13.12 -6.00 -2.81
C ALA A 124 -12.12 -5.06 -2.15
N ILE A 125 -11.48 -4.17 -2.92
CA ILE A 125 -10.57 -3.14 -2.40
C ILE A 125 -11.34 -2.14 -1.52
N ASP A 126 -12.45 -1.60 -2.01
CA ASP A 126 -13.38 -0.72 -1.25
C ASP A 126 -13.81 -1.35 0.09
N GLN A 127 -14.20 -2.62 0.09
CA GLN A 127 -14.56 -3.30 1.33
C GLN A 127 -13.36 -3.44 2.29
N LEU A 128 -12.18 -3.79 1.78
CA LEU A 128 -10.97 -3.97 2.59
C LEU A 128 -10.45 -2.64 3.16
N GLU A 129 -10.56 -1.55 2.39
CA GLU A 129 -10.29 -0.19 2.86
C GLU A 129 -11.19 0.13 4.04
N THR A 130 -12.51 -0.06 3.92
CA THR A 130 -13.45 0.27 4.99
C THR A 130 -13.18 -0.55 6.26
N GLU A 131 -12.72 -1.80 6.10
CA GLU A 131 -12.26 -2.63 7.21
C GLU A 131 -10.97 -2.07 7.84
N GLY A 132 -10.02 -1.61 7.03
CA GLY A 132 -8.77 -0.96 7.47
C GLY A 132 -9.02 0.34 8.22
N ASP A 133 -9.90 1.17 7.69
CA ASP A 133 -10.31 2.45 8.25
C ASP A 133 -10.98 2.26 9.63
N ALA A 134 -11.77 1.19 9.77
CA ALA A 134 -12.31 0.77 11.06
C ALA A 134 -11.22 0.28 12.03
N VAL A 135 -10.16 -0.39 11.55
CA VAL A 135 -9.00 -0.81 12.39
C VAL A 135 -8.23 0.41 12.85
N TYR A 136 -7.94 1.37 11.97
CA TYR A 136 -7.28 2.63 12.29
C TYR A 136 -7.99 3.40 13.40
N HIS A 137 -9.32 3.55 13.30
CA HIS A 137 -10.11 4.20 14.35
C HIS A 137 -10.06 3.47 15.69
N ARG A 138 -10.01 2.12 15.69
CA ARG A 138 -9.82 1.33 16.92
C ARG A 138 -8.43 1.57 17.52
N SER A 139 -7.39 1.56 16.69
CA SER A 139 -6.02 1.87 17.11
C SER A 139 -5.95 3.24 17.79
N LEU A 140 -6.54 4.28 17.19
CA LEU A 140 -6.61 5.60 17.81
C LEU A 140 -7.35 5.58 19.15
N GLY A 141 -8.53 4.96 19.21
CA GLY A 141 -9.31 4.85 20.45
C GLY A 141 -8.52 4.19 21.58
N ARG A 142 -7.76 3.13 21.26
CA ARG A 142 -6.89 2.43 22.19
C ARG A 142 -5.69 3.27 22.62
N LEU A 143 -5.00 3.93 21.69
CA LEU A 143 -3.85 4.77 22.00
C LEU A 143 -4.20 5.95 22.92
N PHE A 144 -5.39 6.54 22.74
CA PHE A 144 -5.86 7.66 23.56
C PHE A 144 -6.69 7.25 24.79
N SER A 145 -6.74 5.95 25.12
CA SER A 145 -7.51 5.43 26.27
C SER A 145 -6.93 5.80 27.64
N GLY A 146 -5.66 6.19 27.69
CA GLY A 146 -4.89 6.36 28.94
C GLY A 146 -4.11 5.11 29.38
N GLU A 147 -4.12 4.04 28.59
CA GLU A 147 -3.33 2.81 28.84
C GLU A 147 -1.83 2.97 28.59
N TYR A 148 -1.42 3.93 27.75
CA TYR A 148 -0.05 4.10 27.28
C TYR A 148 0.58 5.40 27.76
N GLU A 149 1.90 5.40 27.91
CA GLU A 149 2.65 6.62 28.15
C GLU A 149 2.67 7.51 26.90
N ALA A 150 2.76 8.83 27.08
CA ALA A 150 2.63 9.78 25.98
C ALA A 150 3.64 9.54 24.82
N LEU A 151 4.85 9.08 25.13
CA LEU A 151 5.85 8.76 24.10
C LEU A 151 5.47 7.51 23.29
N GLU A 152 4.86 6.51 23.91
CA GLU A 152 4.37 5.30 23.21
C GLU A 152 3.20 5.66 22.30
N VAL A 153 2.29 6.51 22.78
CA VAL A 153 1.19 7.06 21.95
C VAL A 153 1.73 7.76 20.71
N LEU A 154 2.77 8.60 20.84
CA LEU A 154 3.37 9.28 19.69
C LEU A 154 3.97 8.30 18.69
N LYS A 155 4.79 7.34 19.16
CA LYS A 155 5.42 6.34 18.29
C LYS A 155 4.37 5.53 17.52
N TRP A 156 3.39 5.00 18.23
CA TRP A 156 2.36 4.15 17.62
C TRP A 156 1.43 4.91 16.71
N LYS A 157 1.07 6.15 17.08
CA LYS A 157 0.26 6.99 16.21
C LYS A 157 0.96 7.21 14.86
N ASP A 158 2.25 7.51 14.85
CA ASP A 158 2.99 7.74 13.60
C ASP A 158 3.07 6.46 12.75
N ILE A 159 3.31 5.28 13.36
CA ILE A 159 3.36 3.99 12.66
C ILE A 159 1.98 3.62 12.09
N VAL A 160 0.93 3.71 12.89
CA VAL A 160 -0.44 3.37 12.48
C VAL A 160 -0.94 4.31 11.40
N GLN A 161 -0.58 5.60 11.46
CA GLN A 161 -0.89 6.57 10.41
C GLN A 161 -0.15 6.29 9.11
N ALA A 162 1.11 5.85 9.18
CA ALA A 162 1.85 5.46 7.97
C ALA A 162 1.27 4.18 7.33
N MET A 163 0.85 3.20 8.15
CA MET A 163 0.20 1.99 7.64
C MET A 163 -1.15 2.32 6.98
N GLU A 164 -1.90 3.24 7.59
CA GLU A 164 -3.15 3.75 7.04
C GLU A 164 -2.94 4.47 5.70
N ALA A 165 -1.89 5.28 5.57
CA ALA A 165 -1.53 5.89 4.29
C ALA A 165 -1.30 4.83 3.20
N ALA A 166 -0.55 3.77 3.51
CA ALA A 166 -0.33 2.67 2.56
C ALA A 166 -1.63 1.96 2.12
N LEU A 167 -2.60 1.77 3.03
CA LEU A 167 -3.91 1.19 2.69
C LEU A 167 -4.70 2.13 1.75
N ASN A 168 -4.76 3.42 2.09
CA ASN A 168 -5.43 4.44 1.27
C ASN A 168 -4.81 4.55 -0.13
N THR A 169 -3.48 4.46 -0.26
CA THR A 169 -2.84 4.52 -1.57
C THR A 169 -3.19 3.30 -2.44
N VAL A 170 -3.50 2.13 -1.84
CA VAL A 170 -4.07 1.01 -2.60
C VAL A 170 -5.48 1.31 -3.11
N GLU A 171 -6.30 2.01 -2.32
CA GLU A 171 -7.62 2.49 -2.77
C GLU A 171 -7.47 3.48 -3.94
N ASN A 172 -6.55 4.45 -3.86
CA ASN A 172 -6.27 5.39 -4.94
C ASN A 172 -5.91 4.68 -6.27
N ILE A 173 -5.10 3.61 -6.22
CA ILE A 173 -4.82 2.78 -7.41
C ILE A 173 -6.14 2.26 -8.02
N SER A 174 -7.06 1.82 -7.16
CA SER A 174 -8.36 1.29 -7.59
C SER A 174 -9.24 2.38 -8.21
N ASP A 175 -9.23 3.60 -7.67
CA ASP A 175 -9.95 4.76 -8.18
C ASP A 175 -9.44 5.19 -9.56
N VAL A 176 -8.11 5.20 -9.74
CA VAL A 176 -7.50 5.48 -11.05
C VAL A 176 -7.96 4.43 -12.07
N VAL A 177 -7.95 3.15 -11.72
CA VAL A 177 -8.43 2.09 -12.62
C VAL A 177 -9.93 2.21 -12.91
N GLU A 178 -10.75 2.53 -11.91
CA GLU A 178 -12.18 2.75 -12.12
C GLU A 178 -12.43 3.91 -13.09
N SER A 179 -11.73 5.03 -12.90
CA SER A 179 -11.78 6.18 -13.81
C SER A 179 -11.43 5.80 -15.24
N ILE A 180 -10.35 5.03 -15.45
CA ILE A 180 -9.97 4.50 -16.77
C ILE A 180 -11.12 3.69 -17.38
N VAL A 181 -11.68 2.74 -16.61
CA VAL A 181 -12.75 1.86 -17.10
C VAL A 181 -13.99 2.68 -17.50
N LEU A 182 -14.37 3.69 -16.72
CA LEU A 182 -15.51 4.55 -17.00
C LEU A 182 -15.34 5.38 -18.27
N LYS A 183 -14.12 5.86 -18.57
CA LYS A 183 -13.82 6.59 -19.82
C LYS A 183 -13.95 5.71 -21.07
N HIS A 184 -13.81 4.40 -20.92
CA HIS A 184 -13.80 3.42 -22.01
C HIS A 184 -15.06 2.51 -22.05
N ALA A 185 -16.05 2.80 -21.22
CA ALA A 185 -17.32 2.07 -21.13
C ALA A 185 -18.34 2.46 -22.22
#